data_AF-A0A2J7YZG9-F1
#
_entry.id   AF-A0A2J7YZG9-F1
#
_cell.length_a   1.000
_cell.length_b   1.000
_cell.length_c   1.000
_cell.angle_alpha   90.00
_cell.angle_beta   90.00
_cell.angle_gamma   90.00
#
_symmetry.space_group_name_H-M   'P 1'
#
loop_
_entity.id
_entity.type
_entity.pdbx_description
1 polymer ?
#
loop_
_entity_poly.entity_id
_entity_poly.type
_entity_poly.pdbx_seq_one_letter_code
_entity_poly.pdbx_strand_id
1 'polypeptide(L)'
;MQIGGYVAEASLAAARAEDPTAAVADYRAMVKALMAANRQLGWVGNNLNQLTWHLNKDGSWPQSDTVRRLLDGVEAAVEVVDTAVAQVVEGR
;
A
#
# COMPACT_ATOMS: atom_id res chain seq x y z
N MET A 1 -12.92 2.01 -2.68
CA MET A 1 -13.52 2.12 -4.02
C MET A 1 -14.97 1.68 -3.96
N GLN A 2 -15.89 2.43 -4.57
CA GLN A 2 -17.29 2.01 -4.70
C GLN A 2 -17.38 0.85 -5.69
N ILE A 3 -18.36 -0.05 -5.52
CA ILE A 3 -18.52 -1.24 -6.39
C ILE A 3 -18.58 -0.85 -7.87
N GLY A 4 -19.29 0.24 -8.20
CA GLY A 4 -19.40 0.75 -9.56
C GLY A 4 -18.04 1.17 -10.18
N GLY A 5 -17.16 1.79 -9.39
CA GLY A 5 -15.83 2.17 -9.85
C GLY A 5 -14.93 0.96 -10.13
N TYR A 6 -15.01 -0.07 -9.29
CA TYR A 6 -14.28 -1.33 -9.52
C TYR A 6 -14.69 -1.97 -10.85
N VAL A 7 -16.00 -2.07 -11.10
CA VAL A 7 -16.54 -2.71 -12.31
C VAL A 7 -16.20 -1.88 -13.55
N ALA A 8 -16.26 -0.55 -13.48
CA ALA A 8 -15.93 0.33 -14.59
C ALA A 8 -14.46 0.17 -15.03
N GLU A 9 -13.51 0.25 -14.09
CA GLU A 9 -12.08 0.11 -14.39
C GLU A 9 -11.71 -1.30 -14.85
N ALA A 10 -12.24 -2.34 -14.20
CA ALA A 10 -12.02 -3.72 -14.63
C ALA A 10 -12.54 -3.97 -16.06
N SER A 11 -13.71 -3.39 -16.40
CA SER A 11 -14.29 -3.51 -17.74
C SER A 11 -13.49 -2.72 -18.77
N LEU A 12 -12.97 -1.55 -18.40
CA LEU A 12 -12.13 -0.73 -19.26
C LEU A 12 -10.79 -1.41 -19.56
N ALA A 13 -10.13 -1.99 -18.55
CA ALA A 13 -8.92 -2.78 -18.71
C ALA A 13 -9.16 -3.99 -19.63
N ALA A 14 -10.26 -4.72 -19.40
CA ALA A 14 -10.66 -5.85 -20.23
C ALA A 14 -10.90 -5.46 -21.69
N ALA A 15 -11.55 -4.32 -21.93
CA ALA A 15 -11.85 -3.82 -23.27
C ALA A 15 -10.60 -3.40 -24.08
N ARG A 16 -9.49 -3.08 -23.39
CA ARG A 16 -8.22 -2.67 -24.00
C ARG A 16 -7.26 -3.83 -24.23
N ALA A 17 -7.49 -4.99 -23.61
CA ALA A 17 -6.56 -6.10 -23.60
C ALA A 17 -6.83 -7.11 -24.73
N GLU A 18 -5.77 -7.75 -25.22
CA GLU A 18 -5.88 -8.90 -26.14
C GLU A 18 -6.48 -10.14 -25.45
N ASP A 19 -6.22 -10.30 -24.14
CA ASP A 19 -6.89 -11.27 -23.27
C ASP A 19 -7.69 -10.54 -22.17
N PRO A 20 -9.00 -10.31 -22.40
CA PRO A 20 -9.86 -9.66 -21.44
C PRO A 20 -10.02 -10.42 -20.12
N THR A 21 -9.88 -11.75 -20.13
CA THR A 21 -10.06 -12.57 -18.92
C THR A 21 -8.85 -12.43 -18.01
N ALA A 22 -7.65 -12.47 -18.58
CA ALA A 22 -6.42 -12.19 -17.86
C ALA A 22 -6.44 -10.78 -17.24
N ALA A 23 -6.83 -9.77 -18.02
CA ALA A 23 -6.89 -8.38 -17.55
C ALA A 23 -7.81 -8.18 -16.33
N VAL A 24 -8.99 -8.83 -16.30
CA VAL A 24 -9.88 -8.77 -15.13
C VAL A 24 -9.28 -9.47 -13.90
N ALA A 25 -8.60 -10.62 -14.12
CA ALA A 25 -7.94 -11.35 -13.05
C ALA A 25 -6.78 -10.53 -12.44
N ASP A 26 -5.98 -9.89 -13.28
CA ASP A 26 -4.85 -9.05 -12.88
C ASP A 26 -5.32 -7.82 -12.12
N TYR A 27 -6.38 -7.13 -12.59
CA TYR A 27 -6.97 -6.01 -11.87
C TYR A 27 -7.48 -6.42 -10.48
N ARG A 28 -8.14 -7.59 -10.38
CA ARG A 28 -8.56 -8.14 -9.09
C ARG A 28 -7.37 -8.46 -8.18
N ALA A 29 -6.28 -9.00 -8.71
CA ALA A 29 -5.08 -9.33 -7.96
C ALA A 29 -4.41 -8.05 -7.43
N MET A 30 -4.30 -7.02 -8.27
CA MET A 30 -3.79 -5.70 -7.91
C MET A 30 -4.59 -5.06 -6.75
N VAL A 31 -5.93 -5.03 -6.84
CA VAL A 31 -6.77 -4.47 -5.76
C VAL A 31 -6.58 -5.25 -4.44
N LYS A 32 -6.44 -6.58 -4.50
CA LYS A 32 -6.15 -7.40 -3.31
C LYS A 32 -4.78 -7.08 -2.70
N ALA A 33 -3.76 -6.90 -3.54
CA ALA A 33 -2.43 -6.52 -3.11
C ALA A 33 -2.45 -5.15 -2.40
N LEU A 34 -3.14 -4.17 -2.97
CA LEU A 34 -3.31 -2.85 -2.36
C LEU A 34 -4.03 -2.93 -0.99
N MET A 35 -5.08 -3.75 -0.88
CA MET A 35 -5.75 -3.99 0.40
C MET A 35 -4.84 -4.63 1.45
N ALA A 36 -3.97 -5.55 1.02
CA ALA A 36 -2.99 -6.17 1.92
C ALA A 36 -1.93 -5.15 2.37
N ALA A 37 -1.42 -4.32 1.45
CA ALA A 37 -0.47 -3.27 1.74
C ALA A 37 -1.04 -2.25 2.75
N ASN A 38 -2.28 -1.78 2.55
CA ASN A 38 -2.95 -0.88 3.51
C ASN A 38 -3.05 -1.47 4.93
N ARG A 39 -3.31 -2.78 5.05
CA ARG A 39 -3.28 -3.43 6.37
C ARG A 39 -1.89 -3.38 6.98
N GLN A 40 -0.86 -3.74 6.23
CA GLN A 40 0.53 -3.72 6.70
C GLN A 40 0.97 -2.32 7.13
N LEU A 41 0.62 -1.29 6.36
CA LEU A 41 0.87 0.11 6.73
C LEU A 41 0.16 0.49 8.05
N GLY A 42 -1.05 0.00 8.29
CA GLY A 42 -1.73 0.17 9.58
C GLY A 42 -0.96 -0.46 10.75
N TRP A 43 -0.39 -1.65 10.57
CA TRP A 43 0.47 -2.30 11.58
C TRP A 43 1.76 -1.51 11.81
N VAL A 44 2.40 -1.04 10.75
CA VAL A 44 3.58 -0.18 10.82
C VAL A 44 3.29 1.09 11.60
N GLY A 45 2.20 1.81 11.28
CA GLY A 45 1.79 3.01 11.98
C GLY A 45 1.54 2.78 13.48
N ASN A 46 0.92 1.65 13.84
CA ASN A 46 0.73 1.26 15.24
C ASN A 46 2.06 1.01 15.97
N ASN A 47 3.01 0.33 15.32
CA ASN A 47 4.33 0.08 15.91
C ASN A 47 5.12 1.39 16.08
N LEU A 48 5.06 2.28 15.09
CA LEU A 48 5.66 3.61 15.18
C LEU A 48 5.06 4.39 16.35
N ASN A 49 3.72 4.40 16.48
CA ASN A 49 3.05 5.08 17.59
C ASN A 49 3.48 4.53 18.98
N GLN A 50 3.65 3.20 19.10
CA GLN A 50 4.17 2.60 20.34
C GLN A 50 5.61 3.03 20.64
N LEU A 51 6.46 3.11 19.60
CA LEU A 51 7.83 3.57 19.73
C LEU A 51 7.86 5.04 20.18
N THR A 52 7.08 5.92 19.57
CA THR A 52 7.00 7.34 19.98
C THR A 52 6.48 7.49 21.40
N TRP A 53 5.49 6.68 21.79
CA TRP A 53 4.98 6.68 23.16
C TRP A 53 6.04 6.25 24.17
N HIS A 54 6.85 5.25 23.85
CA HIS A 54 7.96 4.80 24.70
C HIS A 54 9.02 5.90 24.86
N LEU A 55 9.37 6.59 23.76
CA LEU A 55 10.35 7.69 23.77
C LEU A 55 9.84 8.90 24.57
N ASN A 56 8.56 9.25 24.44
CA ASN A 56 7.96 10.37 25.18
C ASN A 56 7.89 10.15 26.70
N LYS A 57 8.08 8.92 27.18
CA LYS A 57 8.06 8.56 28.62
C LYS A 57 9.47 8.41 29.22
N ASP A 58 10.42 9.21 28.76
CA ASP A 58 11.85 9.17 29.17
C ASP A 58 12.62 7.94 28.69
N GLY A 59 12.13 7.25 27.65
CA GLY A 59 12.83 6.14 27.02
C GLY A 59 13.97 6.61 26.11
N SER A 60 15.18 6.07 26.27
CA SER A 60 16.25 6.23 25.29
C SER A 60 15.89 5.54 23.97
N TRP A 61 16.30 6.09 22.83
CA TRP A 61 16.18 5.42 21.53
C TRP A 61 16.81 4.02 21.57
N PRO A 62 16.03 2.93 21.39
CA PRO A 62 16.61 1.61 21.26
C PRO A 62 17.32 1.54 19.91
N GLN A 63 18.64 1.40 19.91
CA GLN A 63 19.48 1.15 18.73
C GLN A 63 19.12 2.08 17.54
N SER A 64 19.52 3.35 17.64
CA SER A 64 19.16 4.45 16.71
C SER A 64 19.28 4.09 15.22
N ASP A 65 20.31 3.33 14.84
CA ASP A 65 20.52 2.87 13.47
C ASP A 65 19.47 1.87 13.00
N THR A 66 19.03 0.97 13.89
CA THR A 66 17.95 0.01 13.61
C THR A 66 16.66 0.76 13.36
N VAL A 67 16.36 1.80 14.14
CA VAL A 67 15.16 2.61 13.88
C VAL A 67 15.28 3.39 12.59
N ARG A 68 16.42 4.02 12.30
CA ARG A 68 16.60 4.75 11.04
C ARG A 68 16.33 3.84 9.84
N ARG A 69 16.93 2.64 9.80
CA ARG A 69 16.68 1.67 8.72
C ARG A 69 15.22 1.23 8.63
N LEU A 70 14.54 1.09 9.77
CA LEU A 70 13.11 0.80 9.78
C LEU A 70 12.33 1.94 9.14
N LEU A 71 12.60 3.19 9.50
CA LEU A 71 11.94 4.37 8.93
C LEU A 71 12.19 4.47 7.43
N ASP A 72 13.44 4.28 6.97
CA ASP A 72 13.78 4.28 5.55
C ASP A 72 13.00 3.19 4.78
N GLY A 73 12.87 2.00 5.38
CA GLY A 73 12.08 0.91 4.79
C GLY A 73 10.58 1.19 4.75
N VAL A 74 10.06 1.92 5.74
CA VAL A 74 8.66 2.36 5.78
C VAL A 74 8.40 3.41 4.70
N GLU A 75 9.29 4.38 4.54
CA GLU A 75 9.20 5.41 3.50
C GLU A 75 9.19 4.78 2.10
N ALA A 76 10.13 3.88 1.82
CA ALA A 76 10.16 3.13 0.56
C ALA A 76 8.88 2.30 0.32
N ALA A 77 8.33 1.67 1.37
CA ALA A 77 7.09 0.91 1.26
C ALA A 77 5.88 1.82 0.94
N VAL A 78 5.83 3.03 1.52
CA VAL A 78 4.80 4.03 1.23
C VAL A 78 4.92 4.51 -0.22
N GLU A 79 6.12 4.82 -0.72
CA GLU A 79 6.31 5.24 -2.12
C GLU A 79 5.83 4.19 -3.12
N VAL A 80 6.08 2.90 -2.84
CA VAL A 80 5.60 1.80 -3.68
C VAL A 80 4.06 1.73 -3.67
N VAL A 81 3.44 1.92 -2.50
CA VAL A 81 1.98 1.94 -2.38
C VAL A 81 1.38 3.15 -3.10
N ASP A 82 1.97 4.34 -2.96
CA ASP A 82 1.51 5.55 -3.63
C ASP A 82 1.61 5.41 -5.16
N THR A 83 2.69 4.82 -5.65
CA THR A 83 2.85 4.50 -7.08
C THR A 83 1.75 3.55 -7.57
N ALA A 84 1.47 2.49 -6.81
CA ALA A 84 0.41 1.54 -7.16
C ALA A 84 -0.98 2.20 -7.13
N VAL A 85 -1.26 3.07 -6.15
CA VAL A 85 -2.51 3.84 -6.07
C VAL A 85 -2.63 4.77 -7.27
N ALA A 86 -1.56 5.46 -7.67
CA ALA A 86 -1.56 6.33 -8.84
C ALA A 86 -1.90 5.55 -10.13
N GLN A 87 -1.33 4.36 -10.32
CA GLN A 87 -1.67 3.47 -11.45
C GLN A 87 -3.17 3.12 -11.48
N VAL A 88 -3.74 2.77 -10.32
CA VAL A 88 -5.18 2.46 -10.22
C VAL A 88 -6.05 3.68 -10.52
N VAL A 89 -5.68 4.86 -10.03
CA VAL A 89 -6.47 6.10 -10.21
C VAL A 89 -6.34 6.65 -11.63
N GLU A 90 -5.19 6.51 -12.26
CA GLU A 90 -4.93 6.98 -13.63
C GLU A 90 -5.39 5.99 -14.71
N GLY A 91 -5.79 4.77 -14.33
CA GLY A 91 -6.22 3.72 -15.26
C GLY A 91 -5.11 3.24 -16.20
N ARG A 92 -3.85 3.21 -15.69
CA ARG A 92 -2.64 2.77 -16.41
C ARG A 92 -2.08 1.49 -15.85
#